data_AF-A0A6I3KRC1-F1
#
_entry.id   AF-A0A6I3KRC1-F1
#
_cell.length_a   1.000
_cell.length_b   1.000
_cell.length_c   1.000
_cell.angle_alpha   90.00
_cell.angle_beta   90.00
_cell.angle_gamma   90.00
#
_symmetry.space_group_name_H-M   'P 1'
#
loop_
_entity.id
_entity.type
_entity.pdbx_description
1 polymer ?
#
loop_
_entity_poly.entity_id
_entity_poly.type
_entity_poly.pdbx_seq_one_letter_code
_entity_poly.pdbx_strand_id
1 'polypeptide(L)' 'MPVSTVVLVSASERSTLARYPEAAAFFETLPRQSRLAVGFHLGSAVRPQTRQRRLEQVIQKLIDGKPL' A
#
# COMPACT_ATOMS: atom_id res chain seq x y z
N MET A 1 14.03 19.88 -4.43
CA MET A 1 13.71 18.97 -3.32
C MET A 1 12.31 18.42 -3.58
N PRO A 2 12.11 17.11 -3.81
CA PRO A 2 10.83 16.63 -4.30
C PRO A 2 9.77 16.72 -3.20
N VAL A 3 8.72 17.46 -3.52
CA VAL A 3 7.45 17.51 -2.79
C VAL A 3 6.97 16.07 -2.56
N SER A 4 7.06 15.62 -1.31
CA SER A 4 6.41 14.39 -0.85
C SER A 4 4.91 14.67 -0.80
N THR A 5 4.28 14.68 -1.97
CA THR A 5 2.83 14.61 -2.08
C THR A 5 2.41 13.30 -1.43
N VAL A 6 1.83 13.42 -0.24
CA VAL A 6 1.22 12.31 0.49
C VAL A 6 0.08 11.78 -0.38
N VAL A 7 0.39 10.77 -1.20
CA VAL A 7 -0.64 10.00 -1.89
C VAL A 7 -1.25 9.10 -0.83
N LEU A 8 -2.34 9.60 -0.23
CA LEU A 8 -3.19 8.82 0.63
C LEU A 8 -3.74 7.66 -0.19
N VAL A 9 -3.54 6.44 0.30
CA VAL A 9 -4.17 5.22 -0.20
C VAL A 9 -5.63 5.52 -0.54
N SER A 10 -5.96 5.39 -1.83
CA SER A 10 -7.23 5.70 -2.45
C SER A 10 -8.35 4.88 -1.81
N ALA A 11 -9.60 5.35 -1.88
CA ALA A 11 -10.74 4.67 -1.25
C ALA A 11 -10.91 3.20 -1.72
N SER A 12 -10.57 2.90 -2.97
CA SER A 12 -10.58 1.54 -3.53
C SER A 12 -9.56 0.62 -2.88
N GLU A 13 -8.39 1.14 -2.52
CA GLU A 13 -7.28 0.38 -1.94
C GLU A 13 -7.58 0.02 -0.48
N ARG A 14 -8.27 0.90 0.25
CA ARG A 14 -8.82 0.60 1.59
C ARG A 14 -9.85 -0.53 1.56
N SER A 15 -10.69 -0.57 0.53
CA SER A 15 -11.70 -1.63 0.39
C SER A 15 -11.06 -3.00 0.11
N THR A 16 -9.93 -3.04 -0.60
CA THR A 16 -9.16 -4.27 -0.79
C THR A 16 -8.44 -4.67 0.48
N LEU A 17 -7.80 -3.73 1.19
CA LEU A 17 -7.18 -4.02 2.49
C LEU A 17 -8.20 -4.52 3.53
N ALA A 18 -9.43 -4.01 3.52
CA ALA A 18 -10.50 -4.46 4.41
C ALA A 18 -10.89 -5.94 4.21
N ARG A 19 -10.56 -6.54 3.06
CA ARG A 19 -10.74 -7.99 2.83
C ARG A 19 -9.65 -8.83 3.49
N TYR A 20 -8.54 -8.22 3.91
CA TYR A 20 -7.38 -8.88 4.50
C TYR A 20 -7.06 -8.26 5.87
N PRO A 21 -7.75 -8.68 6.94
CA PRO A 21 -7.55 -8.14 8.28
C PRO A 21 -6.11 -8.32 8.78
N GLU A 22 -5.41 -9.38 8.36
CA GLU A 22 -3.99 -9.62 8.69
C GLU A 22 -3.08 -8.57 8.06
N ALA A 23 -3.31 -8.23 6.79
CA ALA A 23 -2.56 -7.18 6.11
C ALA A 23 -2.83 -5.79 6.71
N ALA A 24 -4.07 -5.54 7.14
CA ALA A 24 -4.44 -4.31 7.83
C ALA A 24 -3.72 -4.18 9.19
N ALA A 25 -3.70 -5.25 9.99
CA ALA A 25 -2.98 -5.28 11.26
C ALA A 25 -1.47 -5.08 11.06
N PHE A 26 -0.87 -5.73 10.06
CA PHE A 26 0.55 -5.53 9.75
C PHE A 26 0.82 -4.12 9.20
N PHE A 27 -0.10 -3.56 8.42
CA PHE A 27 0.03 -2.18 7.96
C PHE A 27 0.03 -1.18 9.13
N GLU A 28 -0.73 -1.47 10.19
CA GLU A 28 -0.73 -0.69 11.44
C GLU A 28 0.53 -0.89 12.29
N THR A 29 1.24 -2.01 12.18
CA THR A 29 2.54 -2.19 12.85
C THR A 29 3.70 -1.55 12.09
N LEU A 30 3.54 -1.30 10.79
CA LEU A 30 4.59 -0.69 9.97
C LEU A 30 4.90 0.77 10.35
N PRO A 31 6.18 1.18 10.27
CA PRO A 31 6.58 2.55 10.49
C PRO A 31 6.02 3.48 9.40
N ARG A 32 5.84 4.76 9.76
CA ARG A 32 5.25 5.79 8.88
C ARG A 32 5.94 5.85 7.50
N GLN A 33 7.24 5.62 7.43
CA GLN A 33 8.00 5.62 6.18
C GLN A 33 7.56 4.51 5.22
N SER A 34 7.32 3.29 5.72
CA SER A 34 6.84 2.17 4.89
C SER A 34 5.43 2.42 4.37
N ARG A 35 4.54 3.02 5.19
CA ARG A 35 3.19 3.40 4.73
C ARG A 35 3.24 4.46 3.62
N LEU A 36 4.15 5.43 3.75
CA LEU A 36 4.38 6.44 2.72
C LEU A 36 4.98 5.83 1.44
N ALA A 37 5.91 4.88 1.58
CA ALA A 37 6.48 4.15 0.44
C ALA A 37 5.40 3.38 -0.33
N VAL A 38 4.47 2.71 0.35
CA VAL A 38 3.32 2.04 -0.28
C VAL A 38 2.46 3.04 -1.05
N GLY A 39 2.07 4.15 -0.42
CA GLY A 39 1.29 5.22 -1.07
C GLY A 39 2.01 5.79 -2.30
N PHE A 40 3.32 6.02 -2.21
CA PHE A 40 4.13 6.49 -3.33
C PHE A 40 4.23 5.45 -4.47
N HIS A 41 4.43 4.18 -4.12
CA HIS A 41 4.57 3.10 -5.10
C HIS A 41 3.27 2.85 -5.87
N LEU A 42 2.13 3.03 -5.21
CA LEU A 42 0.79 2.96 -5.80
C LEU A 42 0.44 4.22 -6.60
N GLY A 43 0.78 5.41 -6.07
CA GLY A 43 0.59 6.70 -6.74
C GLY A 43 1.41 6.86 -8.01
N SER A 44 2.61 6.25 -8.06
CA SER A 44 3.45 6.21 -9.26
C SER A 44 2.85 5.37 -10.39
N ALA A 45 1.93 4.45 -10.10
CA ALA A 45 1.27 3.65 -11.13
C ALA A 45 0.15 4.46 -11.81
N VAL A 46 0.44 4.96 -13.02
CA VAL A 46 -0.52 5.72 -13.85
C VAL A 46 -1.71 4.85 -14.28
N ARG A 47 -1.48 3.56 -14.56
CA ARG A 47 -2.52 2.62 -14.99
C ARG A 47 -3.22 1.97 -13.78
N PRO A 48 -4.57 1.97 -13.73
CA PRO A 48 -5.32 1.39 -12.61
C PRO A 48 -5.08 -0.12 -12.44
N GLN A 49 -4.96 -0.87 -13.54
CA GLN A 49 -4.64 -2.31 -13.49
C GLN A 49 -3.26 -2.58 -12.86
N THR A 50 -2.26 -1.74 -13.17
CA THR A 50 -0.92 -1.87 -12.59
C THR A 50 -0.91 -1.50 -11.11
N ARG A 51 -1.70 -0.50 -10.72
CA ARG A 51 -1.87 -0.11 -9.31
C ARG A 51 -2.47 -1.25 -8.50
N GLN A 52 -3.50 -1.91 -9.03
CA GLN A 52 -4.16 -3.03 -8.38
C GLN A 52 -3.21 -4.21 -8.19
N ARG A 53 -2.43 -4.57 -9.22
CA ARG A 53 -1.39 -5.63 -9.11
C ARG A 53 -0.32 -5.29 -8.06
N ARG A 54 0.11 -4.04 -7.97
CA ARG A 54 1.07 -3.60 -6.95
C ARG A 54 0.48 -3.65 -5.55
N LEU A 55 -0.80 -3.28 -5.40
CA LEU A 55 -1.52 -3.39 -4.14
C LEU A 55 -1.61 -4.86 -3.69
N GLU A 56 -1.97 -5.76 -4.60
CA GLU A 56 -2.01 -7.20 -4.33
C GLU A 56 -0.63 -7.74 -3.92
N GLN A 57 0.45 -7.30 -4.58
CA GLN A 57 1.81 -7.68 -4.19
C GLN A 57 2.19 -7.15 -2.79
N VAL A 58 1.81 -5.90 -2.48
CA VAL A 58 2.02 -5.30 -1.15
C VAL A 58 1.24 -6.09 -0.10
N ILE A 59 -0.04 -6.38 -0.34
CA ILE A 59 -0.88 -7.18 0.56
C ILE A 59 -0.28 -8.59 0.74
N GLN A 60 0.17 -9.23 -0.33
CA GLN A 60 0.78 -10.55 -0.25
C GLN A 60 2.06 -10.51 0.60
N LYS A 61 2.92 -9.48 0.43
CA LYS A 61 4.11 -9.29 1.28
C LYS A 61 3.74 -9.03 2.74
N LEU A 62 2.68 -8.26 2.99
CA LEU A 62 2.16 -7.99 4.33
C LEU A 62 1.66 -9.27 5.02
N ILE A 63 0.91 -10.11 4.30
CA ILE A 63 0.42 -11.41 4.81
C ILE A 63 1.59 -12.37 5.06
N ASP A 64 2.57 -12.39 4.16
CA ASP A 64 3.79 -13.21 4.30
C ASP A 64 4.72 -12.71 5.43
N GLY A 65 4.45 -11.53 6.01
CA GLY A 65 5.28 -10.92 7.05
C GLY A 65 6.64 -10.41 6.52
N LYS A 66 6.76 -10.23 5.20
CA LYS A 66 7.98 -9.75 4.56
C LYS A 66 8.08 -8.23 4.61
N PRO A 67 9.28 -7.67 4.79
CA PRO A 67 9.49 -6.23 4.71
C PRO A 67 9.17 -5.72 3.29
N LEU A 68 8.55 -4.53 3.24
CA LEU A 68 8.06 -3.89 2.01
C LEU A 68 9.19 -3.34 1.14
#